data_AF-A0A7C4HU47-F1
#
_entry.id   AF-A0A7C4HU47-F1
#
_cell.length_a   1.000
_cell.length_b   1.000
_cell.length_c   1.000
_cell.angle_alpha   90.00
_cell.angle_beta   90.00
_cell.angle_gamma   90.00
#
_symmetry.space_group_name_H-M   'P 1'
#
loop_
_entity.id
_entity.type
_entity.pdbx_description
1 polymer ?
#
loop_
_entity_poly.entity_id
_entity_poly.type
_entity_poly.pdbx_seq_one_letter_code
_entity_poly.pdbx_strand_id
1 'polypeptide(L)'
;MEKLIVEVLLLALKAIGTACAVWIVGWLVGQVVKYMVTKLLGKIGLDEWMRRLSVGRAIRRTGYSAHEFMGILAAWLMYAIFGVLGIYASGYVAGWEDLTLYAYTALVVYIGGFIKLLLIVIAGFILADVFVGYIYRSTELRSEMQMLYPLAEYLRIVLYIAIVVFGVEQSGLGVGVLPQLLQPIIWGVTAIVVLFMVYLIVQSTKAPRQPV
;
A
#
# COMPACT_ATOMS: atom_id res chain seq x y z
N MET A 1 -50.06 18.28 2.51
CA MET A 1 -49.06 18.37 3.60
C MET A 1 -48.88 17.02 4.27
N GLU A 2 -49.93 16.44 4.86
CA GLU A 2 -49.84 15.17 5.63
C GLU A 2 -49.35 13.95 4.81
N LYS A 3 -49.85 13.76 3.59
CA LYS A 3 -49.39 12.66 2.70
C LYS A 3 -47.89 12.74 2.36
N LEU A 4 -47.39 13.96 2.14
CA LEU A 4 -45.97 14.19 1.82
C LEU A 4 -45.07 13.84 3.01
N ILE A 5 -45.51 14.17 4.24
CA ILE A 5 -44.78 13.85 5.46
C ILE A 5 -44.69 12.33 5.65
N VAL A 6 -45.79 11.61 5.44
CA VAL A 6 -45.83 10.14 5.57
C VAL A 6 -44.91 9.47 4.54
N GLU A 7 -44.90 9.94 3.29
CA GLU A 7 -44.01 9.40 2.25
C GLU A 7 -42.52 9.62 2.59
N VAL A 8 -42.15 10.82 3.03
CA VAL A 8 -40.78 11.13 3.45
C VAL A 8 -40.36 10.26 4.64
N LEU A 9 -41.25 10.06 5.61
CA LEU A 9 -40.97 9.26 6.81
C LEU A 9 -40.80 7.77 6.47
N LEU A 10 -41.60 7.25 5.54
CA LEU A 10 -41.46 5.88 5.02
C LEU A 10 -40.15 5.70 4.24
N LEU A 11 -39.74 6.67 3.42
CA LEU A 11 -38.47 6.63 2.70
C LEU A 11 -37.28 6.65 3.66
N ALA A 12 -37.31 7.53 4.67
CA ALA A 12 -36.27 7.60 5.70
C ALA A 12 -36.15 6.27 6.46
N LEU A 13 -37.27 5.65 6.83
CA LEU A 13 -37.27 4.35 7.51
C LEU A 13 -36.64 3.25 6.64
N LYS A 14 -36.99 3.20 5.35
CA LYS A 14 -36.41 2.24 4.40
C LYS A 14 -34.91 2.46 4.20
N ALA A 15 -34.47 3.71 4.08
CA ALA A 15 -33.07 4.07 3.91
C ALA A 15 -32.22 3.66 5.12
N ILE A 16 -32.69 3.96 6.34
CA ILE A 16 -32.03 3.54 7.58
C ILE A 16 -32.01 2.01 7.70
N GLY A 17 -33.12 1.34 7.43
CA GLY A 17 -33.18 -0.13 7.43
C GLY A 17 -32.17 -0.76 6.47
N THR A 18 -32.00 -0.17 5.29
CA THR A 18 -31.02 -0.62 4.28
C THR A 18 -29.58 -0.40 4.77
N ALA A 19 -29.26 0.78 5.33
CA ALA A 19 -27.94 1.04 5.90
C ALA A 19 -27.59 0.04 7.01
N CYS A 20 -28.52 -0.20 7.94
CA CYS A 20 -28.34 -1.16 9.03
C CYS A 20 -28.12 -2.58 8.50
N ALA A 21 -28.90 -3.01 7.50
CA ALA A 21 -28.73 -4.33 6.89
C ALA A 21 -27.34 -4.49 6.26
N VAL A 22 -26.89 -3.49 5.47
CA VAL A 22 -25.55 -3.50 4.85
C VAL A 22 -24.46 -3.50 5.92
N TRP A 23 -24.61 -2.71 6.99
CA TRP A 23 -23.65 -2.67 8.08
C TRP A 23 -23.53 -4.00 8.81
N ILE A 24 -24.67 -4.68 9.08
CA ILE A 24 -24.67 -6.02 9.70
C ILE A 24 -23.93 -7.03 8.83
N VAL A 25 -24.21 -7.03 7.52
CA VAL A 25 -23.49 -7.89 6.56
C VAL A 25 -22.00 -7.57 6.58
N GLY A 26 -21.65 -6.28 6.57
CA GLY A 26 -20.26 -5.83 6.62
C GLY A 26 -19.52 -6.22 7.88
N TRP A 27 -20.20 -6.18 9.01
CA TRP A 27 -19.65 -6.64 10.28
C TRP A 27 -19.35 -8.14 10.24
N LEU A 28 -20.29 -8.95 9.76
CA LEU A 28 -20.09 -10.40 9.60
C LEU A 28 -18.93 -10.71 8.65
N VAL A 29 -18.89 -10.08 7.48
CA VAL A 29 -17.81 -10.25 6.50
C VAL A 29 -16.47 -9.80 7.11
N GLY A 30 -16.43 -8.68 7.83
CA GLY A 30 -15.23 -8.18 8.48
C GLY A 30 -14.64 -9.17 9.50
N GLN A 31 -15.49 -9.86 10.27
CA GLN A 31 -15.03 -10.90 11.20
C GLN A 31 -14.45 -12.13 10.47
N VAL A 32 -15.10 -12.56 9.38
CA VAL A 32 -14.62 -13.67 8.56
C VAL A 32 -13.27 -13.32 7.92
N VAL A 33 -13.15 -12.12 7.35
CA VAL A 33 -11.90 -11.63 6.75
C VAL A 33 -10.80 -11.52 7.80
N LYS A 34 -11.09 -10.95 8.98
CA LYS A 34 -10.13 -10.89 10.10
C LYS A 34 -9.59 -12.28 10.43
N TYR A 35 -10.47 -13.25 10.65
CA TYR A 35 -10.07 -14.62 10.97
C TYR A 35 -9.21 -15.23 9.86
N MET A 36 -9.61 -15.07 8.60
CA MET A 36 -8.91 -15.63 7.45
C MET A 36 -7.52 -15.01 7.28
N VAL A 37 -7.41 -13.68 7.36
CA VAL A 37 -6.16 -12.93 7.25
C VAL A 37 -5.20 -13.29 8.40
N THR A 38 -5.68 -13.31 9.65
CA THR A 38 -4.86 -13.70 10.82
C THR A 38 -4.34 -15.13 10.66
N LYS A 39 -5.18 -16.08 10.25
CA LYS A 39 -4.79 -17.48 10.08
C LYS A 39 -3.81 -17.69 8.92
N LEU A 40 -4.01 -17.00 7.80
CA LEU A 40 -3.12 -17.10 6.63
C LEU A 40 -1.74 -16.49 6.93
N LEU A 41 -1.72 -15.29 7.51
CA LEU A 41 -0.46 -14.60 7.83
C LEU A 41 0.32 -15.28 8.96
N GLY A 42 -0.39 -15.88 9.93
CA GLY A 42 0.23 -16.72 10.95
C GLY A 42 0.93 -17.94 10.34
N LYS A 43 0.31 -18.59 9.34
CA LYS A 43 0.93 -19.72 8.62
C LYS A 43 2.15 -19.35 7.78
N ILE A 44 2.15 -18.15 7.21
CA ILE A 44 3.26 -17.64 6.38
C ILE A 44 4.46 -17.22 7.24
N GLY A 45 4.29 -17.11 8.57
CA GLY A 45 5.36 -16.69 9.47
C GLY A 45 5.65 -15.19 9.40
N LEU A 46 4.63 -14.37 9.09
CA LEU A 46 4.76 -12.91 8.98
C LEU A 46 5.40 -12.27 10.22
N ASP A 47 5.13 -12.82 11.39
CA ASP A 47 5.67 -12.35 12.66
C ASP A 47 7.20 -12.32 12.70
N GLU A 48 7.83 -13.35 12.14
CA GLU A 48 9.29 -13.50 12.14
C GLU A 48 9.93 -12.49 11.16
N TRP A 49 9.26 -12.24 10.04
CA TRP A 49 9.67 -11.26 9.05
C TRP A 49 9.53 -9.82 9.58
N MET A 50 8.37 -9.50 10.17
CA MET A 50 8.13 -8.19 10.79
C MET A 50 8.95 -7.94 12.04
N ARG A 51 9.45 -8.98 12.72
CA ARG A 51 10.33 -8.80 13.89
C ARG A 51 11.60 -8.03 13.54
N ARG A 52 12.09 -8.16 12.31
CA ARG A 52 13.28 -7.47 11.80
C ARG A 52 13.01 -5.99 11.53
N LEU A 53 11.76 -5.64 11.21
CA LEU A 53 11.31 -4.27 10.95
C LEU A 53 11.05 -3.48 12.25
N SER A 54 11.33 -2.17 12.21
CA SER A 54 11.03 -1.23 13.31
C SER A 54 9.54 -1.22 13.68
N VAL A 55 8.67 -1.33 12.67
CA VAL A 55 7.21 -1.38 12.82
C VAL A 55 6.77 -2.61 13.62
N GLY A 56 7.33 -3.80 13.38
CA GLY A 56 6.96 -5.00 14.14
C GLY A 56 7.39 -4.96 15.61
N ARG A 57 8.47 -4.23 15.94
CA ARG A 57 8.83 -3.95 17.34
C ARG A 57 7.83 -3.01 18.01
N ALA A 58 7.32 -2.01 17.28
CA ALA A 58 6.31 -1.10 17.79
C ALA A 58 4.95 -1.81 18.01
N ILE A 59 4.53 -2.67 17.08
CA ILE A 59 3.29 -3.46 17.21
C ILE A 59 3.36 -4.39 18.43
N ARG A 60 4.49 -5.06 18.67
CA ARG A 60 4.61 -5.91 19.88
C ARG A 60 4.47 -5.15 21.20
N ARG A 61 4.81 -3.85 21.23
CA ARG A 61 4.59 -3.02 22.43
C ARG A 61 3.11 -2.81 22.75
N THR A 62 2.21 -3.00 21.78
CA THR A 62 0.75 -2.91 22.00
C THR A 62 0.13 -4.25 22.43
N GLY A 63 0.95 -5.30 22.61
CA GLY A 63 0.49 -6.63 23.04
C GLY A 63 -0.04 -7.53 21.93
N TYR A 64 -0.05 -7.06 20.68
CA TYR A 64 -0.50 -7.83 19.52
C TYR A 64 0.68 -8.42 18.73
N SER A 65 0.47 -9.59 18.13
CA SER A 65 1.35 -10.13 17.09
C SER A 65 1.13 -9.41 15.74
N ALA A 66 2.06 -9.55 14.80
CA ALA A 66 1.97 -8.85 13.52
C ALA A 66 0.84 -9.40 12.64
N HIS A 67 0.63 -10.71 12.64
CA HIS A 67 -0.46 -11.34 11.91
C HIS A 67 -1.85 -11.02 12.50
N GLU A 68 -1.97 -10.89 13.82
CA GLU A 68 -3.22 -10.43 14.47
C GLU A 68 -3.51 -8.97 14.13
N PHE A 69 -2.49 -8.11 14.21
CA PHE A 69 -2.62 -6.70 13.86
C PHE A 69 -3.09 -6.53 12.41
N MET A 70 -2.51 -7.29 11.47
CA MET A 70 -2.94 -7.26 10.07
C MET A 70 -4.38 -7.78 9.88
N GLY A 71 -4.79 -8.80 10.63
CA GLY A 71 -6.19 -9.25 10.59
C GLY A 71 -7.16 -8.19 11.14
N ILE A 72 -6.79 -7.50 12.21
CA ILE A 72 -7.56 -6.38 12.76
C ILE A 72 -7.66 -5.25 11.73
N LEU A 73 -6.53 -4.86 11.11
CA LEU A 73 -6.52 -3.86 10.04
C LEU A 73 -7.41 -4.26 8.87
N ALA A 74 -7.37 -5.52 8.44
CA ALA A 74 -8.24 -6.02 7.38
C ALA A 74 -9.73 -5.91 7.77
N ALA A 75 -10.09 -6.23 9.01
CA ALA A 75 -11.45 -6.02 9.52
C ALA A 75 -11.87 -4.54 9.48
N TRP A 76 -10.99 -3.63 9.91
CA TRP A 76 -11.24 -2.19 9.86
C TRP A 76 -11.46 -1.69 8.44
N LEU A 77 -10.69 -2.20 7.46
CA LEU A 77 -10.92 -1.92 6.04
C LEU A 77 -12.31 -2.41 5.60
N MET A 78 -12.71 -3.62 5.99
CA MET A 78 -14.06 -4.11 5.68
C MET A 78 -15.14 -3.22 6.30
N TYR A 79 -14.98 -2.77 7.55
CA TYR A 79 -15.95 -1.87 8.18
C TYR A 79 -16.02 -0.52 7.48
N ALA A 80 -14.90 0.05 7.05
CA ALA A 80 -14.88 1.27 6.27
C ALA A 80 -15.60 1.09 4.92
N ILE A 81 -15.32 -0.03 4.23
CA ILE A 81 -15.98 -0.37 2.94
C ILE A 81 -17.48 -0.46 3.11
N PHE A 82 -17.93 -1.30 4.03
CA PHE A 82 -19.36 -1.54 4.23
C PHE A 82 -20.08 -0.33 4.87
N GLY A 83 -19.38 0.50 5.63
CA GLY A 83 -19.90 1.78 6.10
C GLY A 83 -20.25 2.71 4.96
N VAL A 84 -19.30 2.95 4.06
CA VAL A 84 -19.53 3.78 2.87
C VAL A 84 -20.57 3.14 1.94
N LEU A 85 -20.54 1.83 1.77
CA LEU A 85 -21.52 1.09 0.97
C LEU A 85 -22.93 1.19 1.56
N GLY A 86 -23.06 1.18 2.89
CA GLY A 86 -24.33 1.39 3.58
C GLY A 86 -24.89 2.80 3.35
N ILE A 87 -24.03 3.82 3.40
CA ILE A 87 -24.40 5.20 3.06
C ILE A 87 -24.86 5.28 1.59
N TYR A 88 -24.10 4.69 0.66
CA TYR A 88 -24.46 4.61 -0.75
C TYR A 88 -25.83 3.97 -0.95
N ALA A 89 -26.05 2.78 -0.38
CA ALA A 89 -27.30 2.05 -0.52
C ALA A 89 -28.50 2.80 0.09
N SER A 90 -28.28 3.48 1.23
CA SER A 90 -29.32 4.30 1.87
C SER A 90 -29.68 5.54 1.05
N GLY A 91 -28.69 6.22 0.48
CA GLY A 91 -28.89 7.34 -0.42
C GLY A 91 -29.64 6.93 -1.69
N TYR A 92 -29.30 5.77 -2.24
CA TYR A 92 -29.96 5.21 -3.41
C TYR A 92 -31.45 4.93 -3.14
N VAL A 93 -31.77 4.30 -2.01
CA VAL A 93 -33.16 4.01 -1.62
C VAL A 93 -33.95 5.29 -1.29
N ALA A 94 -33.30 6.30 -0.71
CA ALA A 94 -33.90 7.59 -0.40
C ALA A 94 -34.06 8.50 -1.64
N GLY A 95 -33.43 8.17 -2.77
CA GLY A 95 -33.39 9.03 -3.96
C GLY A 95 -32.49 10.26 -3.81
N TRP A 96 -31.53 10.22 -2.88
CA TRP A 96 -30.56 11.31 -2.68
C TRP A 96 -29.38 11.15 -3.64
N GLU A 97 -29.50 11.75 -4.83
CA GLU A 97 -28.51 11.64 -5.90
C GLU A 97 -27.12 12.13 -5.46
N ASP A 98 -27.03 13.30 -4.82
CA ASP A 98 -25.77 13.87 -4.34
C ASP A 98 -25.07 12.94 -3.35
N LEU A 99 -25.81 12.44 -2.33
CA LEU A 99 -25.24 11.54 -1.34
C LEU A 99 -24.73 10.24 -1.99
N THR A 100 -25.50 9.72 -2.94
CA THR A 100 -25.15 8.49 -3.67
C THR A 100 -23.88 8.70 -4.51
N LEU A 101 -23.76 9.84 -5.19
CA LEU A 101 -22.59 10.21 -5.98
C LEU A 101 -21.34 10.36 -5.10
N TYR A 102 -21.46 11.06 -3.96
CA TYR A 102 -20.35 11.23 -3.02
C TYR A 102 -19.92 9.90 -2.40
N ALA A 103 -20.87 9.05 -2.01
CA ALA A 103 -20.57 7.74 -1.45
C ALA A 103 -19.94 6.79 -2.50
N TYR A 104 -20.42 6.83 -3.75
CA TYR A 104 -19.81 6.08 -4.85
C TYR A 104 -18.38 6.55 -5.11
N THR A 105 -18.14 7.86 -5.15
CA THR A 105 -16.80 8.44 -5.30
C THR A 105 -15.90 8.04 -4.12
N ALA A 106 -16.42 8.10 -2.89
CA ALA A 106 -15.73 7.62 -1.69
C ALA A 106 -15.24 6.16 -1.85
N LEU A 107 -16.11 5.30 -2.37
CA LEU A 107 -15.85 3.87 -2.54
C LEU A 107 -14.85 3.58 -3.67
N VAL A 108 -14.98 4.23 -4.82
CA VAL A 108 -14.09 3.97 -5.97
C VAL A 108 -12.75 4.67 -5.82
N VAL A 109 -12.75 5.94 -5.43
CA VAL A 109 -11.52 6.76 -5.38
C VAL A 109 -10.73 6.46 -4.12
N TYR A 110 -11.35 6.53 -2.94
CA TYR A 110 -10.59 6.46 -1.69
C TYR A 110 -10.29 5.02 -1.30
N ILE A 111 -11.31 4.17 -1.24
CA ILE A 111 -11.13 2.76 -0.90
C ILE A 111 -10.41 2.04 -2.04
N GLY A 112 -10.92 2.13 -3.27
CA GLY A 112 -10.29 1.51 -4.44
C GLY A 112 -8.87 2.03 -4.67
N GLY A 113 -8.64 3.32 -4.48
CA GLY A 113 -7.31 3.93 -4.54
C GLY A 113 -6.34 3.40 -3.51
N PHE A 114 -6.78 3.27 -2.27
CA PHE A 114 -5.97 2.71 -1.18
C PHE A 114 -5.57 1.25 -1.45
N ILE A 115 -6.51 0.42 -1.95
CA ILE A 115 -6.22 -0.97 -2.31
C ILE A 115 -5.20 -1.03 -3.45
N LYS A 116 -5.36 -0.21 -4.50
CA LYS A 116 -4.39 -0.12 -5.60
C LYS A 116 -2.99 0.24 -5.10
N LEU A 117 -2.87 1.26 -4.24
CA LEU A 117 -1.60 1.66 -3.63
C LEU A 117 -0.95 0.48 -2.88
N LEU A 118 -1.72 -0.20 -2.03
CA LEU A 118 -1.23 -1.31 -1.24
C LEU A 118 -0.74 -2.46 -2.14
N LEU A 119 -1.51 -2.83 -3.16
CA LEU A 119 -1.12 -3.87 -4.12
C LEU A 119 0.15 -3.50 -4.89
N ILE A 120 0.25 -2.26 -5.38
CA ILE A 120 1.42 -1.79 -6.12
C ILE A 120 2.67 -1.80 -5.24
N VAL A 121 2.57 -1.33 -3.99
CA VAL A 121 3.71 -1.31 -3.07
C VAL A 121 4.17 -2.74 -2.75
N ILE A 122 3.25 -3.65 -2.43
CA ILE A 122 3.61 -5.04 -2.14
C ILE A 122 4.26 -5.71 -3.36
N ALA A 123 3.60 -5.66 -4.52
CA ALA A 123 4.11 -6.29 -5.73
C ALA A 123 5.44 -5.65 -6.17
N GLY A 124 5.52 -4.32 -6.15
CA GLY A 124 6.72 -3.58 -6.52
C GLY A 124 7.91 -3.91 -5.62
N PHE A 125 7.73 -3.96 -4.30
CA PHE A 125 8.83 -4.26 -3.38
C PHE A 125 9.36 -5.69 -3.60
N ILE A 126 8.46 -6.66 -3.81
CA ILE A 126 8.86 -8.03 -4.15
C ILE A 126 9.67 -8.05 -5.45
N LEU A 127 9.19 -7.36 -6.49
CA LEU A 127 9.88 -7.29 -7.78
C LEU A 127 11.24 -6.59 -7.67
N ALA A 128 11.34 -5.49 -6.93
CA ALA A 128 12.59 -4.79 -6.69
C ALA A 128 13.61 -5.67 -5.97
N ASP A 129 13.18 -6.44 -4.98
CA ASP A 129 14.05 -7.36 -4.24
C ASP A 129 14.58 -8.49 -5.10
N VAL A 130 13.71 -9.07 -5.94
CA VAL A 130 14.10 -10.10 -6.91
C VAL A 130 15.06 -9.51 -7.94
N PHE A 131 14.76 -8.33 -8.47
CA PHE A 131 15.59 -7.66 -9.47
C PHE A 131 16.99 -7.34 -8.95
N VAL A 132 17.09 -6.66 -7.79
CA VAL A 132 18.38 -6.38 -7.15
C VAL A 132 19.08 -7.69 -6.85
N GLY A 133 18.39 -8.65 -6.21
CA GLY A 133 18.96 -9.96 -5.90
C GLY A 133 19.51 -10.71 -7.11
N TYR A 134 18.87 -10.60 -8.27
CA TYR A 134 19.32 -11.22 -9.52
C TYR A 134 20.59 -10.58 -10.06
N ILE A 135 20.62 -9.24 -10.18
CA ILE A 135 21.76 -8.49 -10.74
C ILE A 135 23.06 -8.76 -9.95
N TYR A 136 22.97 -8.80 -8.62
CA TYR A 136 24.15 -9.00 -7.77
C TYR A 136 24.53 -10.48 -7.58
N ARG A 137 23.62 -11.44 -7.80
CA ARG A 137 23.98 -12.87 -7.77
C ARG A 137 24.74 -13.32 -9.02
N SER A 138 24.57 -12.63 -10.15
CA SER A 138 25.28 -12.93 -11.40
C SER A 138 26.77 -12.51 -11.41
N THR A 139 27.29 -11.86 -10.36
CA THR A 139 28.70 -11.45 -10.30
C THR A 139 29.53 -12.48 -9.54
N GLU A 140 29.79 -13.64 -10.16
CA GLU A 140 30.67 -14.71 -9.66
C GLU A 140 32.19 -14.38 -9.76
N LEU A 141 32.61 -13.11 -9.66
CA LEU A 141 34.03 -12.77 -9.62
C LEU A 141 34.48 -12.37 -8.21
N ARG A 142 35.20 -13.32 -7.62
CA ARG A 142 35.32 -13.68 -6.22
C ARG A 142 36.31 -12.86 -5.39
N SER A 143 36.60 -11.60 -5.69
CA SER A 143 37.64 -10.89 -4.90
C SER A 143 37.55 -9.38 -4.76
N GLU A 144 36.71 -8.66 -5.51
CA GLU A 144 36.53 -7.19 -5.33
C GLU A 144 35.24 -6.81 -4.57
N MET A 145 34.56 -7.81 -4.00
CA MET A 145 33.16 -7.74 -3.54
C MET A 145 32.84 -6.84 -2.34
N GLN A 146 33.80 -6.16 -1.72
CA GLN A 146 33.45 -5.20 -0.67
C GLN A 146 32.90 -3.88 -1.24
N MET A 147 33.18 -3.57 -2.51
CA MET A 147 32.85 -2.27 -3.11
C MET A 147 31.44 -2.18 -3.72
N LEU A 148 30.82 -3.30 -4.10
CA LEU A 148 29.49 -3.32 -4.74
C LEU A 148 28.30 -3.43 -3.78
N TYR A 149 28.55 -3.84 -2.53
CA TYR A 149 27.49 -3.96 -1.52
C TYR A 149 26.73 -2.62 -1.28
N PRO A 150 27.40 -1.46 -1.16
CA PRO A 150 26.71 -0.17 -1.02
C PRO A 150 25.83 0.18 -2.23
N LEU A 151 26.21 -0.25 -3.44
CA LEU A 151 25.45 0.03 -4.66
C LEU A 151 24.14 -0.78 -4.71
N ALA A 152 24.15 -2.01 -4.21
CA ALA A 152 22.96 -2.86 -4.12
C ALA A 152 21.91 -2.27 -3.17
N GLU A 153 22.36 -1.80 -2.00
CA GLU A 153 21.50 -1.16 -1.02
C GLU A 153 20.93 0.15 -1.57
N TYR A 154 21.76 0.93 -2.25
CA TYR A 154 21.32 2.16 -2.88
C TYR A 154 20.23 1.90 -3.93
N LEU A 155 20.46 0.97 -4.85
CA LEU A 155 19.51 0.63 -5.91
C LEU A 155 18.16 0.20 -5.34
N ARG A 156 18.17 -0.59 -4.26
CA ARG A 156 16.96 -0.98 -3.52
C ARG A 156 16.21 0.24 -2.99
N ILE A 157 16.89 1.19 -2.37
CA ILE A 157 16.28 2.43 -1.85
C ILE A 157 15.63 3.23 -2.98
N VAL A 158 16.31 3.42 -4.11
CA VAL A 158 15.73 4.15 -5.26
C VAL A 158 14.48 3.48 -5.77
N LEU A 159 14.53 2.16 -5.98
CA LEU A 159 13.40 1.40 -6.47
C LEU A 159 12.23 1.48 -5.50
N TYR A 160 12.47 1.36 -4.19
CA TYR A 160 11.42 1.49 -3.19
C TYR A 160 10.75 2.86 -3.22
N ILE A 161 11.53 3.95 -3.32
CA ILE A 161 10.98 5.30 -3.45
C ILE A 161 10.15 5.42 -4.73
N ALA A 162 10.68 4.95 -5.87
CA ALA A 162 9.98 4.99 -7.15
C ALA A 162 8.66 4.20 -7.10
N ILE A 163 8.64 3.03 -6.47
CA ILE A 163 7.45 2.19 -6.30
C ILE A 163 6.42 2.88 -5.43
N VAL A 164 6.84 3.53 -4.34
CA VAL A 164 5.93 4.29 -3.47
C VAL A 164 5.32 5.45 -4.24
N VAL A 165 6.12 6.23 -4.96
CA VAL A 165 5.64 7.35 -5.79
C VAL A 165 4.66 6.87 -6.85
N PHE A 166 5.03 5.83 -7.59
CA PHE A 166 4.19 5.24 -8.61
C PHE A 166 2.87 4.72 -8.02
N GLY A 167 2.92 4.02 -6.89
CA GLY A 167 1.71 3.54 -6.21
C GLY A 167 0.80 4.68 -5.75
N VAL A 168 1.38 5.77 -5.24
CA VAL A 168 0.65 6.96 -4.81
C VAL A 168 -0.01 7.64 -6.01
N GLU A 169 0.69 7.76 -7.13
CA GLU A 169 0.16 8.33 -8.37
C GLU A 169 -1.01 7.49 -8.93
N GLN A 170 -0.84 6.17 -9.02
CA GLN A 170 -1.86 5.25 -9.53
C GLN A 170 -3.07 5.06 -8.60
N SER A 171 -2.93 5.42 -7.31
CA SER A 171 -4.02 5.35 -6.35
C SER A 171 -5.21 6.21 -6.79
N GLY A 172 -4.96 7.37 -7.42
CA GLY A 172 -6.02 8.32 -7.78
C GLY A 172 -6.59 9.10 -6.58
N LEU A 173 -5.96 9.03 -5.40
CA LEU A 173 -6.41 9.66 -4.16
C LEU A 173 -6.31 11.21 -4.16
N GLY A 174 -6.11 11.86 -5.31
CA GLY A 174 -5.93 13.31 -5.40
C GLY A 174 -4.63 13.83 -4.76
N VAL A 175 -3.72 12.93 -4.36
CA VAL A 175 -2.42 13.24 -3.76
C VAL A 175 -1.36 13.59 -4.80
N GLY A 176 -1.72 14.34 -5.86
CA GLY A 176 -0.80 14.74 -6.93
C GLY A 176 0.41 15.54 -6.40
N VAL A 177 0.25 16.19 -5.26
CA VAL A 177 1.34 16.91 -4.57
C VAL A 177 2.46 15.98 -4.12
N LEU A 178 2.16 14.74 -3.70
CA LEU A 178 3.19 13.83 -3.20
C LEU A 178 4.16 13.39 -4.31
N PRO A 179 3.72 12.89 -5.48
CA PRO A 179 4.60 12.63 -6.61
C PRO A 179 5.35 13.89 -7.07
N GLN A 180 4.70 15.06 -7.11
CA GLN A 180 5.35 16.32 -7.49
C GLN A 180 6.52 16.69 -6.56
N LEU A 181 6.39 16.42 -5.26
CA LEU A 181 7.45 16.65 -4.28
C LEU A 181 8.53 15.56 -4.32
N LEU A 182 8.15 14.31 -4.59
CA LEU A 182 9.07 13.17 -4.58
C LEU A 182 9.84 13.01 -5.90
N GLN A 183 9.30 13.45 -7.04
CA GLN A 183 9.96 13.38 -8.34
C GLN A 183 11.32 14.10 -8.37
N PRO A 184 11.46 15.35 -7.88
CA PRO A 184 12.77 16.01 -7.78
C PRO A 184 13.77 15.20 -6.95
N ILE A 185 13.32 14.57 -5.87
CA ILE A 185 14.15 13.72 -5.01
C ILE A 185 14.59 12.48 -5.78
N ILE A 186 13.70 11.83 -6.54
CA ILE A 186 14.03 10.66 -7.37
C ILE A 186 15.07 11.02 -8.43
N TRP A 187 14.88 12.12 -9.16
CA TRP A 187 15.85 12.56 -10.18
C TRP A 187 17.19 12.93 -9.56
N GLY A 188 17.19 13.58 -8.39
CA GLY A 188 18.41 13.91 -7.65
C GLY A 188 19.19 12.67 -7.21
N VAL A 189 18.50 11.71 -6.61
CA VAL A 189 19.05 10.40 -6.22
C VAL A 189 19.59 9.67 -7.45
N THR A 190 18.82 9.60 -8.53
CA THR A 190 19.25 8.96 -9.79
C THR A 190 20.49 9.62 -10.37
N ALA A 191 20.56 10.95 -10.38
CA ALA A 191 21.72 11.70 -10.87
C ALA A 191 22.99 11.38 -10.07
N ILE A 192 22.89 11.28 -8.74
CA ILE A 192 24.02 10.90 -7.87
C ILE A 192 24.57 9.52 -8.24
N VAL A 193 23.69 8.54 -8.52
CA VAL A 193 24.12 7.20 -8.94
C VAL A 193 24.87 7.23 -10.24
N VAL A 194 24.32 7.91 -11.24
CA VAL A 194 24.92 7.97 -12.57
C VAL A 194 26.31 8.60 -12.46
N LEU A 195 26.44 9.68 -11.69
CA LEU A 195 27.73 10.31 -11.40
C LEU A 195 28.71 9.35 -10.71
N PHE A 196 28.24 8.62 -9.71
CA PHE A 196 29.07 7.66 -8.98
C PHE A 196 29.53 6.50 -9.88
N MET A 197 28.63 5.96 -10.71
CA MET A 197 28.99 4.91 -11.68
C MET A 197 30.02 5.41 -12.69
N VAL A 198 29.84 6.61 -13.24
CA VAL A 198 30.81 7.23 -14.16
C VAL A 198 32.15 7.43 -13.46
N TYR A 199 32.16 7.89 -12.21
CA TYR A 199 33.39 8.05 -11.42
C TYR A 199 34.15 6.74 -11.25
N LEU A 200 33.46 5.64 -10.94
CA LEU A 200 34.08 4.32 -10.81
C LEU A 200 34.68 3.82 -12.13
N ILE A 201 33.98 3.99 -13.25
CA ILE A 201 34.47 3.60 -14.59
C ILE A 201 35.73 4.40 -14.96
N VAL A 202 35.76 5.70 -14.66
CA VAL A 202 36.94 6.53 -14.94
C VAL A 202 38.13 6.09 -14.10
N GLN A 203 37.94 5.71 -12.83
CA GLN A 203 39.04 5.19 -12.02
C GLN A 203 39.57 3.85 -12.53
N SER A 204 38.71 2.93 -12.96
CA SER A 204 39.16 1.61 -13.45
C SER A 204 40.01 1.71 -14.72
N THR A 205 39.80 2.74 -15.55
CA THR A 205 40.64 2.99 -16.75
C THR A 205 42.00 3.60 -16.44
N LYS A 206 42.17 4.22 -15.25
CA LYS A 206 43.43 4.86 -14.84
C LYS A 206 44.34 3.96 -14.00
N ALA A 207 43.88 2.77 -13.60
CA ALA A 207 44.72 1.82 -12.86
C ALA A 207 45.84 1.27 -13.78
N PRO A 208 47.13 1.41 -13.41
CA PRO A 208 48.22 0.87 -14.20
C PRO A 208 48.11 -0.66 -14.22
N ARG A 209 48.10 -1.25 -15.42
CA ARG A 209 48.22 -2.70 -15.59
C ARG A 209 49.51 -3.13 -14.91
N GLN A 210 49.42 -3.93 -13.84
CA GLN A 210 50.62 -4.53 -13.26
C GLN A 210 51.24 -5.45 -14.32
N PRO A 211 52.51 -5.21 -14.70
CA PRO A 211 53.20 -6.12 -15.60
C PRO A 211 53.37 -7.47 -14.90
N VAL A 212 52.92 -8.52 -15.59
CA VAL A 212 53.11 -9.93 -15.23
C VAL A 212 54.59 -10.28 -15.31
#